data_AF-A0A533VN85-F1
#
_entry.id   AF-A0A533VN85-F1
#
_cell.length_a   1.000
_cell.length_b   1.000
_cell.length_c   1.000
_cell.angle_alpha   90.00
_cell.angle_beta   90.00
_cell.angle_gamma   90.00
#
_symmetry.space_group_name_H-M   'P 1'
#
loop_
_entity.id
_entity.type
_entity.pdbx_description
1 polymer ?
#
loop_
_entity_poly.entity_id
_entity_poly.type
_entity_poly.pdbx_seq_one_letter_code
_entity_poly.pdbx_strand_id
1 'polypeptide(L)'
;AQNAEKEPTESSVNSQYSGTGAQYSTTNIQVTGVDEPDFLKNDNKYAYILSQDKLTIIDAYPGDAAKVVSKVGLDVKGEYLQNMFLNKDRLVIFYNDNKEQYAIPQYDYIPSPIYTPVTHAVIIDVSDKENPKILKNYEVSGYYTGARMIGDYVYFISNSYVDYVH
;
A
#
# COMPACT_ATOMS: atom_id res chain seq x y z
N ALA A 1 12.09 -23.88 52.81
CA ALA A 1 11.79 -22.58 52.20
C ALA A 1 13.10 -21.95 51.73
N GLN A 2 13.11 -21.48 50.48
CA GLN A 2 13.96 -20.44 49.85
C GLN A 2 15.48 -20.66 49.63
N ASN A 3 15.79 -20.73 48.32
CA ASN A 3 16.83 -20.06 47.52
C ASN A 3 18.33 -20.13 47.89
N ALA A 4 19.12 -20.64 46.94
CA ALA A 4 20.27 -19.95 46.36
C ALA A 4 20.64 -20.53 44.98
N GLU A 5 21.03 -19.63 44.09
CA GLU A 5 21.28 -19.71 42.65
C GLU A 5 22.65 -20.33 42.32
N LYS A 6 22.78 -20.98 41.14
CA LYS A 6 24.07 -21.26 40.52
C LYS A 6 23.92 -21.35 39.00
N GLU A 7 24.41 -20.33 38.30
CA GLU A 7 24.61 -20.37 36.84
C GLU A 7 25.63 -21.44 36.45
N PRO A 8 25.56 -21.98 35.22
CA PRO A 8 26.71 -22.56 34.56
C PRO A 8 27.12 -21.77 33.31
N THR A 9 28.27 -21.11 33.44
CA THR A 9 29.44 -21.14 32.55
C THR A 9 29.25 -21.11 31.03
N GLU A 10 29.74 -20.00 30.47
CA GLU A 10 30.11 -19.80 29.06
C GLU A 10 30.98 -20.94 28.50
N SER A 11 30.59 -21.44 27.33
CA SER A 11 31.48 -22.22 26.46
C SER A 11 31.96 -21.34 25.31
N SER A 12 33.22 -20.93 25.38
CA SER A 12 33.97 -20.25 24.33
C SER A 12 34.18 -21.17 23.12
N VAL A 13 33.73 -20.77 21.94
CA VAL A 13 34.16 -21.37 20.66
C VAL A 13 34.68 -20.28 19.72
N ASN A 14 36.01 -20.13 19.78
CA ASN A 14 36.96 -19.78 18.72
C ASN A 14 36.45 -19.00 17.50
N SER A 15 36.71 -17.70 17.48
CA SER A 15 36.53 -16.83 16.31
C SER A 15 37.72 -16.95 15.34
N GLN A 16 37.58 -17.76 14.31
CA GLN A 16 38.37 -17.60 13.08
C GLN A 16 37.62 -16.64 12.14
N TYR A 17 38.00 -15.37 12.19
CA TYR A 17 37.55 -14.36 11.24
C TYR A 17 38.22 -14.59 9.88
N SER A 18 37.46 -15.03 8.90
CA SER A 18 37.78 -14.90 7.48
C SER A 18 36.48 -14.85 6.69
N GLY A 19 36.14 -13.66 6.18
CA GLY A 19 34.98 -13.47 5.31
C GLY A 19 34.26 -12.15 5.57
N THR A 20 34.62 -11.14 4.80
CA THR A 20 33.85 -9.91 4.60
C THR A 20 32.42 -10.24 4.14
N GLY A 21 31.45 -9.95 4.99
CA GLY A 21 30.04 -9.93 4.65
C GLY A 21 29.31 -9.18 5.75
N ALA A 22 28.90 -7.94 5.46
CA ALA A 22 27.98 -7.24 6.35
C ALA A 22 26.71 -8.11 6.49
N GLN A 23 26.48 -8.68 7.67
CA GLN A 23 25.22 -9.34 7.97
C GLN A 23 24.13 -8.28 7.96
N TYR A 24 23.31 -8.30 6.92
CA TYR A 24 22.07 -7.55 6.88
C TYR A 24 20.95 -8.40 7.50
N SER A 25 20.06 -7.74 8.23
CA SER A 25 18.84 -8.33 8.75
C SER A 25 17.93 -8.73 7.59
N THR A 26 17.51 -10.00 7.53
CA THR A 26 16.40 -10.43 6.67
C THR A 26 15.14 -10.54 7.51
N THR A 27 14.22 -9.57 7.37
CA THR A 27 12.95 -9.53 8.11
C THR A 27 11.72 -9.94 7.29
N ASN A 28 11.86 -10.22 5.99
CA ASN A 28 10.74 -10.68 5.16
C ASN A 28 11.19 -11.78 4.20
N ILE A 29 10.61 -12.98 4.34
CA ILE A 29 10.79 -14.06 3.36
C ILE A 29 9.82 -13.76 2.21
N GLN A 30 10.32 -13.23 1.10
CA GLN A 30 9.50 -13.06 -0.10
C GLN A 30 9.05 -14.44 -0.60
N VAL A 31 7.73 -14.63 -0.72
CA VAL A 31 7.14 -15.87 -1.21
C VAL A 31 6.87 -15.75 -2.71
N THR A 32 7.23 -16.78 -3.47
CA THR A 32 6.99 -16.84 -4.91
C THR A 32 5.52 -16.60 -5.24
N GLY A 33 5.26 -15.66 -6.17
CA GLY A 33 3.90 -15.35 -6.64
C GLY A 33 3.12 -14.40 -5.74
N VAL A 34 3.76 -13.86 -4.69
CA VAL A 34 3.17 -12.84 -3.81
C VAL A 34 3.83 -11.49 -4.11
N ASP A 35 3.03 -10.48 -4.42
CA ASP A 35 3.49 -9.10 -4.59
C ASP A 35 3.05 -8.23 -3.41
N GLU A 36 3.84 -7.19 -3.12
CA GLU A 36 3.56 -6.15 -2.12
C GLU A 36 3.26 -4.82 -2.84
N PRO A 37 2.31 -4.02 -2.37
CA PRO A 37 1.90 -2.82 -3.09
C PRO A 37 2.93 -1.71 -2.87
N ASP A 38 3.25 -0.96 -3.92
CA ASP A 38 4.25 0.13 -3.88
C ASP A 38 3.75 1.32 -4.72
N PHE A 39 4.26 2.53 -4.50
CA PHE A 39 3.91 3.72 -5.28
C PHE A 39 4.57 3.72 -6.67
N LEU A 40 5.51 2.80 -6.92
CA LEU A 40 6.17 2.59 -8.20
C LEU A 40 6.08 1.12 -8.63
N LYS A 41 5.64 0.88 -9.87
CA LYS A 41 5.64 -0.45 -10.51
C LYS A 41 6.21 -0.33 -11.92
N ASN A 42 6.68 -1.44 -12.49
CA ASN A 42 7.18 -1.49 -13.87
C ASN A 42 6.89 -2.83 -14.54
N ASP A 43 6.85 -2.83 -15.88
CA ASP A 43 6.66 -4.02 -16.73
C ASP A 43 7.82 -4.24 -17.74
N ASN A 44 9.05 -3.93 -17.32
CA ASN A 44 10.30 -3.89 -18.10
C ASN A 44 10.41 -2.77 -19.14
N LYS A 45 9.29 -2.24 -19.65
CA LYS A 45 9.30 -1.13 -20.61
C LYS A 45 8.72 0.14 -20.02
N TYR A 46 7.59 0.03 -19.33
CA TYR A 46 6.89 1.14 -18.74
C TYR A 46 7.11 1.19 -17.22
N ALA A 47 7.19 2.42 -16.70
CA ALA A 47 7.10 2.69 -15.27
C ALA A 47 5.78 3.37 -14.96
N TYR A 48 5.17 2.98 -13.84
CA TYR A 48 3.92 3.48 -13.32
C TYR A 48 4.21 4.12 -11.98
N ILE A 49 3.88 5.40 -11.83
CA ILE A 49 4.21 6.16 -10.64
C ILE A 49 2.95 6.85 -10.14
N LEU A 50 2.63 6.61 -8.86
CA LEU A 50 1.65 7.40 -8.13
C LEU A 50 2.34 8.60 -7.50
N SER A 51 1.79 9.79 -7.73
CA SER A 51 2.26 11.01 -7.10
C SER A 51 1.10 11.97 -6.95
N GLN A 52 0.89 12.48 -5.74
CA GLN A 52 -0.25 13.34 -5.39
C GLN A 52 -1.58 12.64 -5.74
N ASP A 53 -2.29 13.19 -6.73
CA ASP A 53 -3.58 12.76 -7.27
C ASP A 53 -3.44 12.06 -8.63
N LYS A 54 -2.22 11.73 -9.07
CA LYS A 54 -1.96 11.29 -10.44
C LYS A 54 -1.28 9.94 -10.53
N LEU A 55 -1.74 9.15 -11.49
CA LEU A 55 -0.97 8.07 -12.10
C LEU A 55 -0.20 8.63 -13.30
N THR A 56 1.12 8.50 -13.29
CA THR A 56 1.98 8.81 -14.44
C THR A 56 2.52 7.52 -15.05
N ILE A 57 2.36 7.35 -16.36
CA ILE A 57 2.94 6.25 -17.12
C ILE A 57 4.09 6.79 -17.96
N ILE A 58 5.26 6.18 -17.82
CA ILE A 58 6.50 6.57 -18.49
C ILE A 58 6.94 5.40 -19.36
N ASP A 59 7.20 5.64 -20.65
CA ASP A 59 8.00 4.72 -21.47
C ASP A 59 9.45 4.91 -21.02
N ALA A 60 9.99 3.93 -20.29
CA ALA A 60 11.22 4.04 -19.53
C ALA A 60 12.39 3.29 -20.19
N TYR A 61 12.16 2.64 -21.34
CA TYR A 61 13.19 1.87 -22.04
C TYR A 61 13.25 2.14 -23.55
N PRO A 62 14.45 2.45 -24.11
CA PRO A 62 15.72 2.61 -23.40
C PRO A 62 15.74 3.91 -22.57
N GLY A 63 16.52 3.93 -21.49
CA GLY A 63 16.44 5.00 -20.47
C GLY A 63 16.81 6.40 -20.98
N ASP A 64 17.62 6.49 -22.03
CA ASP A 64 18.00 7.74 -22.71
C ASP A 64 16.88 8.32 -23.58
N ALA A 65 15.90 7.50 -23.97
CA ALA A 65 14.71 7.90 -24.72
C ALA A 65 13.45 7.96 -23.82
N ALA A 66 13.62 7.94 -22.50
CA ALA A 66 12.50 7.87 -21.58
C ALA A 66 11.57 9.08 -21.72
N LYS A 67 10.25 8.83 -21.78
CA LYS A 67 9.24 9.87 -21.97
C LYS A 67 7.96 9.57 -21.22
N VAL A 68 7.30 10.62 -20.77
CA VAL A 68 5.94 10.50 -20.21
C VAL A 68 4.98 10.15 -21.35
N VAL A 69 4.24 9.06 -21.19
CA VAL A 69 3.21 8.60 -22.14
C VAL A 69 1.87 9.19 -21.78
N SER A 70 1.50 9.10 -20.50
CA SER A 70 0.22 9.63 -20.02
C SER A 70 0.29 10.07 -18.56
N LYS A 71 -0.61 10.98 -18.20
CA LYS A 71 -0.88 11.41 -16.83
C LYS A 71 -2.39 11.36 -16.62
N VAL A 72 -2.82 10.50 -15.71
CA VAL A 72 -4.22 10.31 -15.37
C VAL A 72 -4.46 10.95 -14.01
N GLY A 73 -5.33 11.95 -13.97
CA GLY A 73 -5.84 12.48 -12.71
C GLY A 73 -6.85 11.50 -12.11
N LEU A 74 -6.66 11.18 -10.84
CA LEU A 74 -7.57 10.37 -10.05
C LEU A 74 -8.36 11.33 -9.15
N ASP A 75 -9.68 11.17 -9.08
CA ASP A 75 -10.55 11.97 -8.21
C ASP A 75 -10.37 11.53 -6.76
N VAL A 76 -9.21 11.86 -6.19
CA VAL A 76 -8.86 11.59 -4.79
C VAL A 76 -9.05 12.89 -4.00
N LYS A 77 -9.99 12.87 -3.07
CA LYS A 77 -10.29 14.03 -2.23
C LYS A 77 -9.39 14.01 -1.01
N GLY A 78 -8.51 15.01 -0.90
CA GLY A 78 -7.87 15.36 0.36
C GLY A 78 -6.75 14.47 0.88
N GLU A 79 -6.42 13.33 0.24
CA GLU A 79 -5.32 12.46 0.68
C GLU A 79 -4.42 11.96 -0.45
N TYR A 80 -3.22 11.51 -0.06
CA TYR A 80 -2.20 11.01 -0.97
C TYR A 80 -2.51 9.57 -1.41
N LEU A 81 -2.39 9.31 -2.71
CA LEU A 81 -2.30 7.97 -3.25
C LEU A 81 -1.25 7.18 -2.47
N GLN A 82 -1.62 5.98 -2.00
CA GLN A 82 -0.74 5.22 -1.13
C GLN A 82 0.15 4.30 -1.97
N ASN A 83 -0.46 3.28 -2.56
CA ASN A 83 0.28 2.18 -3.17
C ASN A 83 -0.54 1.59 -4.33
N MET A 84 0.13 0.85 -5.22
CA MET A 84 -0.53 0.06 -6.25
C MET A 84 0.05 -1.34 -6.42
N PHE A 85 -0.75 -2.19 -7.04
CA PHE A 85 -0.30 -3.40 -7.72
C PHE A 85 -0.38 -3.23 -9.22
N LEU A 86 0.50 -3.93 -9.94
CA LEU A 86 0.45 -4.10 -11.37
C LEU A 86 0.37 -5.60 -11.68
N ASN A 87 -0.67 -6.00 -12.42
CA ASN A 87 -0.77 -7.35 -12.97
C ASN A 87 -1.17 -7.26 -14.44
N LYS A 88 -0.23 -7.57 -15.33
CA LYS A 88 -0.38 -7.42 -16.80
C LYS A 88 -0.86 -6.00 -17.12
N ASP A 89 -2.03 -5.87 -17.72
CA ASP A 89 -2.64 -4.59 -18.11
C ASP A 89 -3.63 -4.04 -17.07
N ARG A 90 -3.50 -4.42 -15.79
CA ARG A 90 -4.38 -3.97 -14.71
C ARG A 90 -3.56 -3.36 -13.58
N LEU A 91 -3.94 -2.16 -13.18
CA LEU A 91 -3.52 -1.55 -11.94
C LEU A 91 -4.62 -1.65 -10.89
N VAL A 92 -4.25 -1.91 -9.65
CA VAL A 92 -5.10 -1.68 -8.47
C VAL A 92 -4.43 -0.63 -7.62
N ILE A 93 -5.08 0.51 -7.44
CA ILE A 93 -4.56 1.66 -6.70
C ILE A 93 -5.36 1.82 -5.41
N PHE A 94 -4.65 2.03 -4.30
CA PHE A 94 -5.24 2.29 -2.99
C PHE A 94 -5.05 3.75 -2.57
N TYR A 95 -6.11 4.33 -2.02
CA TYR A 95 -6.06 5.59 -1.29
C TYR A 95 -7.13 5.59 -0.19
N ASN A 96 -6.95 6.44 0.82
CA ASN A 96 -7.98 6.69 1.82
C ASN A 96 -8.69 8.00 1.51
N ASP A 97 -9.96 8.07 1.89
CA ASP A 97 -10.78 9.28 1.91
C ASP A 97 -11.53 9.29 3.25
N ASN A 98 -12.12 10.43 3.59
CA ASN A 98 -13.04 10.55 4.70
C ASN A 98 -14.43 10.87 4.15
N LYS A 99 -15.37 9.95 4.36
CA LYS A 99 -16.77 10.19 4.05
C LYS A 99 -17.35 11.12 5.11
N GLU A 100 -17.72 12.31 4.67
CA GLU A 100 -18.46 13.29 5.46
C GLU A 100 -19.94 12.89 5.56
N GLN A 101 -20.45 12.86 6.78
CA GLN A 101 -21.83 12.56 7.11
C GLN A 101 -22.32 13.54 8.15
N TYR A 102 -23.54 14.07 8.05
CA TYR A 102 -24.09 14.92 9.09
C TYR A 102 -24.85 14.07 10.11
N ALA A 103 -24.57 14.26 11.39
CA ALA A 103 -25.32 13.66 12.47
C ALA A 103 -25.63 14.70 13.56
N ILE A 104 -26.67 14.42 14.34
CA ILE A 104 -27.04 15.22 15.51
C ILE A 104 -26.58 14.44 16.75
N PRO A 105 -25.63 14.97 17.55
CA PRO A 105 -25.24 14.36 18.83
C PRO A 105 -26.42 14.21 19.79
N GLN A 106 -26.40 13.20 20.68
CA GLN A 106 -27.54 12.84 21.56
C GLN A 106 -28.06 13.99 22.44
N TYR A 107 -27.24 15.00 22.71
CA TYR A 107 -27.60 16.17 23.54
C TYR A 107 -27.55 17.50 22.78
N ASP A 108 -27.57 17.46 21.45
CA ASP A 108 -27.54 18.63 20.58
C ASP A 108 -28.75 18.63 19.63
N TYR A 109 -28.97 19.73 18.92
CA TYR A 109 -30.01 19.93 17.91
C TYR A 109 -29.45 20.52 16.61
N ILE A 110 -28.15 20.83 16.55
CA ILE A 110 -27.47 21.32 15.35
C ILE A 110 -26.73 20.14 14.70
N PRO A 111 -27.01 19.79 13.43
CA PRO A 111 -26.23 18.78 12.71
C PRO A 111 -24.76 19.22 12.59
N SER A 112 -23.85 18.32 12.93
CA SER A 112 -22.40 18.53 12.79
C SER A 112 -21.82 17.48 11.83
N PRO A 113 -20.81 17.83 11.02
CA PRO A 113 -20.15 16.86 10.15
C PRO A 113 -19.33 15.86 10.99
N ILE A 114 -19.49 14.58 10.64
CA ILE A 114 -18.70 13.45 11.10
C ILE A 114 -17.94 12.90 9.91
N TYR A 115 -16.64 12.71 10.10
CA TYR A 115 -15.74 12.16 9.09
C TYR A 115 -15.44 10.72 9.43
N THR A 116 -15.85 9.81 8.55
CA THR A 116 -15.57 8.38 8.70
C THR A 116 -14.58 7.93 7.64
N PRO A 117 -13.49 7.23 8.03
CA PRO A 117 -12.49 6.79 7.06
C PRO A 117 -13.04 5.73 6.12
N VAL A 118 -12.65 5.83 4.86
CA VAL A 118 -12.97 4.89 3.78
C VAL A 118 -11.72 4.64 2.96
N THR A 119 -11.39 3.37 2.75
CA THR A 119 -10.38 2.94 1.79
C THR A 119 -11.03 2.71 0.42
N HIS A 120 -10.41 3.24 -0.61
CA HIS A 120 -10.73 2.98 -2.00
C HIS A 120 -9.75 1.99 -2.63
N ALA A 121 -10.27 1.09 -3.46
CA ALA A 121 -9.49 0.24 -4.35
C ALA A 121 -9.95 0.46 -5.80
N VAL A 122 -9.19 1.26 -6.54
CA VAL A 122 -9.50 1.63 -7.92
C VAL A 122 -8.80 0.70 -8.89
N ILE A 123 -9.58 0.08 -9.78
CA ILE A 123 -9.07 -0.77 -10.85
C ILE A 123 -8.97 0.06 -12.12
N ILE A 124 -7.77 0.11 -12.71
CA ILE A 124 -7.50 0.82 -13.96
C ILE A 124 -6.99 -0.17 -15.02
N ASP A 125 -7.57 -0.10 -16.21
CA ASP A 125 -7.04 -0.73 -17.42
C ASP A 125 -5.94 0.15 -18.02
N VAL A 126 -4.77 -0.44 -18.20
CA VAL A 126 -3.60 0.22 -18.82
C VAL A 126 -3.17 -0.49 -20.10
N SER A 127 -4.03 -1.30 -20.74
CA SER A 127 -3.68 -1.98 -22.00
C SER A 127 -3.31 -0.96 -23.09
N ASP A 128 -4.05 0.14 -23.15
CA ASP A 128 -3.68 1.35 -23.88
C ASP A 128 -3.00 2.33 -22.90
N LYS A 129 -1.67 2.46 -23.03
CA LYS A 129 -0.84 3.29 -22.14
C LYS A 129 -1.10 4.78 -22.32
N GLU A 130 -1.61 5.20 -23.49
CA GLU A 130 -1.94 6.60 -23.79
C GLU A 130 -3.32 6.96 -23.22
N ASN A 131 -4.24 5.99 -23.18
CA ASN A 131 -5.61 6.20 -22.68
C ASN A 131 -6.02 5.20 -21.59
N PRO A 132 -5.42 5.24 -20.38
CA PRO A 132 -5.85 4.38 -19.29
C PRO A 132 -7.30 4.63 -18.89
N LYS A 133 -8.01 3.57 -18.48
CA LYS A 133 -9.45 3.63 -18.17
C LYS A 133 -9.74 3.11 -16.78
N ILE A 134 -10.37 3.93 -15.95
CA ILE A 134 -10.91 3.47 -14.67
C ILE A 134 -12.05 2.49 -14.96
N LEU A 135 -11.90 1.25 -14.50
CA LEU A 135 -12.89 0.20 -14.66
C LEU A 135 -13.88 0.16 -13.50
N LYS A 136 -13.36 0.26 -12.27
CA LYS A 136 -14.14 0.13 -11.03
C LYS A 136 -13.48 0.89 -9.89
N ASN A 137 -14.28 1.34 -8.94
CA ASN A 137 -13.86 1.85 -7.64
C ASN A 137 -14.63 1.08 -6.56
N TYR A 138 -13.91 0.37 -5.69
CA TYR A 138 -14.51 -0.27 -4.52
C TYR A 138 -14.23 0.57 -3.28
N GLU A 139 -15.27 0.76 -2.47
CA GLU A 139 -15.21 1.49 -1.21
C GLU A 139 -15.36 0.50 -0.05
N VAL A 140 -14.44 0.57 0.91
CA VAL A 140 -14.46 -0.24 2.12
C VAL A 140 -14.23 0.66 3.32
N SER A 141 -15.10 0.61 4.31
CA SER A 141 -14.98 1.40 5.54
C SER A 141 -13.67 1.10 6.29
N GLY A 142 -13.10 2.12 6.92
CA GLY A 142 -11.88 2.02 7.72
C GLY A 142 -10.61 2.50 6.99
N TYR A 143 -9.48 2.30 7.66
CA TYR A 143 -8.15 2.58 7.14
C TYR A 143 -7.47 1.31 6.64
N TYR A 144 -6.93 1.41 5.43
CA TYR A 144 -6.02 0.43 4.87
C TYR A 144 -4.80 0.23 5.77
N THR A 145 -4.48 -1.04 6.08
CA THR A 145 -3.29 -1.40 6.88
C THR A 145 -2.31 -2.30 6.16
N GLY A 146 -2.75 -2.99 5.11
CA GLY A 146 -1.88 -3.83 4.30
C GLY A 146 -2.64 -4.56 3.20
N ALA A 147 -1.91 -4.91 2.14
CA ALA A 147 -2.39 -5.77 1.08
C ALA A 147 -1.33 -6.72 0.56
N ARG A 148 -1.81 -7.79 -0.07
CA ARG A 148 -1.01 -8.76 -0.84
C ARG A 148 -1.77 -9.12 -2.11
N MET A 149 -1.05 -9.21 -3.22
CA MET A 149 -1.56 -9.82 -4.43
C MET A 149 -1.03 -11.24 -4.53
N ILE A 150 -1.91 -12.20 -4.81
CA ILE A 150 -1.57 -13.62 -5.02
C ILE A 150 -2.23 -14.07 -6.33
N GLY A 151 -1.42 -14.35 -7.34
CA GLY A 151 -1.92 -14.60 -8.69
C GLY A 151 -2.72 -13.40 -9.20
N ASP A 152 -3.97 -13.62 -9.60
CA ASP A 152 -4.85 -12.58 -10.13
C ASP A 152 -5.74 -11.90 -9.05
N TYR A 153 -5.55 -12.23 -7.77
CA TYR A 153 -6.37 -11.74 -6.66
C TYR A 153 -5.61 -10.77 -5.78
N VAL A 154 -6.28 -9.68 -5.38
CA VAL A 154 -5.78 -8.74 -4.38
C VAL A 154 -6.56 -8.90 -3.09
N TYR A 155 -5.84 -9.12 -2.00
CA TYR A 155 -6.36 -9.18 -0.65
C TYR A 155 -5.85 -7.95 0.10
N PHE A 156 -6.73 -7.24 0.79
CA PHE A 156 -6.34 -6.13 1.65
C PHE A 156 -7.15 -6.13 2.94
N ILE A 157 -6.58 -5.50 3.97
CA ILE A 157 -7.17 -5.41 5.29
C ILE A 157 -7.44 -3.94 5.60
N SER A 158 -8.68 -3.66 5.97
CA SER A 158 -9.11 -2.36 6.48
C SER A 158 -9.52 -2.49 7.94
N ASN A 159 -9.12 -1.54 8.77
CA ASN A 159 -9.51 -1.45 10.17
C ASN A 159 -10.38 -0.20 10.37
N SER A 160 -11.57 -0.39 10.93
CA SER A 160 -12.41 0.72 11.38
C SER A 160 -12.52 0.72 12.90
N TYR A 161 -12.50 1.91 13.48
CA TYR A 161 -12.89 2.09 14.87
C TYR A 161 -14.40 2.26 14.91
N VAL A 162 -15.04 1.66 15.92
CA VAL A 162 -16.45 1.93 16.20
C VAL A 162 -16.48 3.16 17.08
N ASP A 163 -16.83 4.30 16.49
CA ASP A 163 -17.10 5.51 17.25
C ASP A 163 -18.45 5.34 17.96
N TYR A 164 -18.40 5.12 19.27
CA TYR A 164 -19.59 5.20 20.11
C TYR A 164 -19.94 6.67 20.28
N VAL A 165 -20.89 7.13 19.47
CA VAL A 165 -21.52 8.44 19.70
C VAL A 165 -22.46 8.26 20.89
N HIS A 166 -22.09 8.83 22.05
CA HIS A 166 -23.04 9.18 23.11
C HIS A 166 -23.59 10.56 22.77
#